data_AF-A0A662DHJ8-F1
#
_entry.id   AF-A0A662DHJ8-F1
#
_cell.length_a   1.000
_cell.length_b   1.000
_cell.length_c   1.000
_cell.angle_alpha   90.00
_cell.angle_beta   90.00
_cell.angle_gamma   90.00
#
_symmetry.space_group_name_H-M   'P 1'
#
loop_
_entity.id
_entity.type
_entity.pdbx_description
1 polymer ?
#
loop_
_entity_poly.entity_id
_entity_poly.type
_entity_poly.pdbx_seq_one_letter_code
_entity_poly.pdbx_strand_id
1 'polypeptide(L)'
;HEKGACSGCRHTKEALISNLEREGKLDILKGYPIIFGQLVHIPDKLEGELVNIGVCTKKYKDKGYYIPGCPPHPEDITLFCQEKRKK
;
A
#
# COMPACT_ATOMS: atom_id res chain seq x y z
N HIS A 1 -1.45 -3.46 7.32
CA HIS A 1 -2.68 -3.96 7.98
C HIS A 1 -3.79 -4.16 6.95
N GLU A 2 -4.57 -5.25 7.04
CA GLU A 2 -5.50 -5.67 5.96
C GLU A 2 -6.94 -6.03 6.38
N LYS A 3 -7.40 -5.52 7.53
CA LYS A 3 -8.71 -5.92 8.08
C LYS A 3 -9.86 -5.46 7.16
N GLY A 4 -10.69 -6.41 6.73
CA GLY A 4 -11.79 -6.15 5.79
C GLY A 4 -11.33 -5.90 4.35
N ALA A 5 -10.19 -6.44 3.93
CA ALA A 5 -9.77 -6.47 2.54
C ALA A 5 -10.62 -7.47 1.73
N CYS A 6 -11.09 -7.06 0.56
CA CYS A 6 -11.77 -7.97 -0.37
C CYS A 6 -10.77 -8.89 -1.08
N SER A 7 -11.28 -9.91 -1.78
CA SER A 7 -10.47 -10.82 -2.61
C SER A 7 -9.58 -10.06 -3.59
N GLY A 8 -10.08 -8.99 -4.22
CA GLY A 8 -9.31 -8.13 -5.12
C GLY A 8 -8.09 -7.51 -4.43
N CYS A 9 -8.28 -6.85 -3.28
CA CYS A 9 -7.16 -6.26 -2.54
C CYS A 9 -6.09 -7.29 -2.15
N ARG A 10 -6.52 -8.51 -1.80
CA ARG A 10 -5.59 -9.59 -1.45
C ARG A 10 -4.78 -10.07 -2.67
N HIS A 11 -5.42 -10.26 -3.82
CA HIS A 11 -4.73 -10.62 -5.06
C HIS A 11 -3.75 -9.52 -5.50
N THR A 12 -4.13 -8.24 -5.42
CA THR A 12 -3.21 -7.13 -5.73
C THR A 12 -2.00 -7.13 -4.81
N LYS A 13 -2.19 -7.38 -3.51
CA LYS A 13 -1.07 -7.49 -2.56
C LYS A 13 -0.14 -8.65 -2.92
N GLU A 14 -0.69 -9.82 -3.18
CA GLU A 14 0.08 -11.01 -3.54
C GLU A 14 0.84 -10.80 -4.86
N ALA A 15 0.19 -10.22 -5.88
CA ALA A 15 0.80 -9.86 -7.14
C ALA A 15 1.91 -8.80 -6.96
N LEU A 16 1.67 -7.78 -6.14
CA LEU A 16 2.66 -6.75 -5.81
C LEU A 16 3.92 -7.38 -5.18
N ILE A 17 3.75 -8.19 -4.14
CA ILE A 17 4.86 -8.87 -3.45
C ILE A 17 5.60 -9.78 -4.44
N SER A 18 4.88 -10.61 -5.20
CA SER A 18 5.49 -11.54 -6.14
C SER A 18 6.27 -10.84 -7.27
N ASN A 19 5.75 -9.71 -7.79
CA ASN A 19 6.45 -8.92 -8.80
C ASN A 19 7.73 -8.30 -8.23
N LEU A 20 7.64 -7.70 -7.04
CA LEU A 20 8.80 -7.09 -6.39
C LEU A 20 9.86 -8.11 -5.96
N GLU A 21 9.46 -9.31 -5.54
CA GLU A 21 10.37 -10.42 -5.28
C GLU A 21 11.10 -10.84 -6.56
N ARG A 22 10.37 -11.04 -7.66
CA ARG A 22 10.92 -11.40 -8.96
C ARG A 22 11.91 -10.36 -9.49
N GLU A 23 11.65 -9.09 -9.25
CA GLU A 23 12.51 -7.98 -9.66
C GLU A 23 13.65 -7.68 -8.67
N GLY A 24 13.73 -8.37 -7.52
CA GLY A 24 14.71 -8.08 -6.47
C GLY A 24 14.50 -6.72 -5.79
N LYS A 25 13.29 -6.17 -5.86
CA LYS A 25 12.92 -4.81 -5.42
C LYS A 25 12.08 -4.79 -4.14
N LEU A 26 11.96 -5.89 -3.40
CA LEU A 26 11.21 -5.91 -2.13
C LEU A 26 11.61 -4.81 -1.16
N ASP A 27 12.87 -4.36 -1.20
CA ASP A 27 13.35 -3.30 -0.33
C ASP A 27 12.58 -1.98 -0.50
N ILE A 28 11.98 -1.72 -1.68
CA ILE A 28 11.22 -0.48 -1.91
C ILE A 28 10.03 -0.33 -0.95
N LEU A 29 9.50 -1.44 -0.41
CA LEU A 29 8.39 -1.42 0.56
C LEU A 29 8.87 -1.17 1.99
N LYS A 30 10.16 -1.32 2.29
CA LYS A 30 10.70 -1.04 3.63
C LYS A 30 10.60 0.45 3.94
N GLY A 31 10.06 0.76 5.12
CA GLY A 31 9.81 2.13 5.58
C GLY A 31 8.46 2.69 5.15
N TYR A 32 7.68 1.94 4.37
CA TYR A 32 6.31 2.29 3.98
C TYR A 32 5.31 1.32 4.59
N PRO A 33 4.81 1.63 5.79
CA PRO A 33 3.70 0.89 6.36
C PRO A 33 2.45 1.06 5.47
N ILE A 34 1.98 -0.04 4.89
CA ILE A 34 0.87 -0.06 3.94
C ILE A 34 -0.42 -0.54 4.65
N ILE A 35 -1.52 0.19 4.42
CA ILE A 35 -2.86 -0.17 4.89
C ILE A 35 -3.86 -0.28 3.74
N PHE A 36 -4.74 -1.27 3.83
CA PHE A 36 -5.83 -1.53 2.89
C PHE A 36 -6.98 -2.26 3.58
N GLY A 37 -8.18 -2.19 3.00
CA GLY A 37 -9.40 -2.81 3.54
C GLY A 37 -10.35 -1.84 4.23
N GLN A 38 -11.63 -2.18 4.25
CA GLN A 38 -12.71 -1.29 4.72
C GLN A 38 -12.67 -1.08 6.25
N LEU A 39 -12.23 -2.10 6.98
CA LEU A 39 -12.21 -2.12 8.44
C LEU A 39 -10.79 -1.91 8.98
N VAL A 40 -9.90 -1.30 8.18
CA VAL A 40 -8.53 -1.04 8.59
C VAL A 40 -8.44 0.19 9.48
N HIS A 41 -7.57 0.10 10.48
CA HIS A 41 -7.24 1.16 11.41
C HIS A 41 -5.74 1.44 11.29
N ILE A 42 -5.38 2.71 11.43
CA ILE A 42 -3.99 3.15 11.51
C ILE A 42 -3.49 2.77 12.91
N PRO A 43 -2.41 1.97 13.04
CA PRO A 43 -1.84 1.67 14.35
C PRO A 43 -1.27 2.95 15.01
N ASP A 44 -1.33 3.03 16.35
CA ASP A 44 -0.94 4.24 17.11
C ASP A 44 0.54 4.60 16.98
N LYS A 45 1.39 3.59 16.73
CA LYS A 45 2.82 3.77 16.46
C LYS A 45 3.10 3.32 15.03
N LEU A 46 3.53 4.27 14.21
CA LEU A 46 3.95 4.06 12.83
C LEU A 46 5.37 4.54 12.66
N GLU A 47 6.23 3.64 12.25
CA GLU A 47 7.57 3.98 11.79
C GLU A 47 7.54 4.11 10.26
N GLY A 48 7.89 5.29 9.77
CA GLY A 48 7.90 5.60 8.34
C GLY A 48 6.63 6.29 7.83
N GLU A 49 6.53 6.42 6.52
CA GLU A 49 5.44 7.16 5.87
C GLU A 49 4.29 6.22 5.52
N LEU A 50 3.13 6.46 6.13
CA LEU A 50 1.91 5.66 5.90
C LEU A 50 1.47 5.74 4.44
N VAL A 51 1.17 4.58 3.84
CA VAL A 51 0.59 4.48 2.50
C VAL A 51 -0.81 3.88 2.59
N ASN A 52 -1.81 4.70 2.27
CA ASN A 52 -3.22 4.34 2.27
C ASN A 52 -3.63 3.92 0.86
N ILE A 53 -4.03 2.66 0.71
CA ILE A 53 -4.35 2.10 -0.60
C ILE A 53 -5.86 1.88 -0.74
N GLY A 54 -6.39 2.43 -1.84
CA GLY A 54 -7.73 2.19 -2.35
C GLY A 54 -8.84 3.05 -1.74
N VAL A 55 -10.02 2.98 -2.37
CA VAL A 55 -11.20 3.77 -1.96
C VAL A 55 -11.63 3.51 -0.51
N CYS A 56 -11.38 2.30 -0.02
CA CYS A 56 -11.70 1.87 1.34
C CYS A 56 -10.91 2.64 2.42
N THR A 57 -9.74 3.17 2.07
CA THR A 57 -8.87 3.92 2.98
C THR A 57 -8.93 5.43 2.75
N LYS A 58 -9.84 5.92 1.88
CA LYS A 58 -10.00 7.35 1.54
C LYS A 58 -10.20 8.25 2.76
N LYS A 59 -10.80 7.73 3.84
CA LYS A 59 -10.94 8.44 5.14
C LYS A 59 -9.61 8.82 5.80
N TYR A 60 -8.52 8.20 5.39
CA TYR A 60 -7.16 8.45 5.89
C TYR A 60 -6.29 9.20 4.89
N LYS A 61 -6.86 9.75 3.81
CA LYS A 61 -6.11 10.44 2.75
C LYS A 61 -5.24 11.60 3.26
N ASP A 62 -5.62 12.20 4.39
CA ASP A 62 -4.92 13.34 5.01
C ASP A 62 -3.78 12.85 5.95
N LYS A 63 -3.58 11.54 6.08
CA LYS A 63 -2.54 10.92 6.91
C LYS A 63 -1.57 10.13 6.05
N GLY A 64 -0.44 10.72 5.70
CA GLY A 64 0.54 10.11 4.82
C GLY A 64 0.11 10.15 3.35
N TYR A 65 0.48 9.14 2.58
CA TYR A 65 0.19 9.07 1.15
C TYR A 65 -1.09 8.32 0.84
N TYR A 66 -1.76 8.72 -0.24
CA TYR A 66 -2.99 8.10 -0.70
C TYR A 66 -2.88 7.66 -2.15
N ILE A 67 -3.11 6.37 -2.39
CA ILE A 67 -3.17 5.76 -3.72
C ILE A 67 -4.63 5.37 -4.00
N PRO A 68 -5.34 6.04 -4.92
CA PRO A 68 -6.72 5.69 -5.26
C PRO A 68 -6.80 4.34 -6.01
N GLY A 69 -7.92 3.63 -5.93
CA GLY A 69 -8.17 2.37 -6.65
C GLY A 69 -9.08 1.37 -5.92
N CYS A 70 -9.56 0.32 -6.58
CA CYS A 70 -10.37 -0.74 -5.93
C CYS A 70 -10.23 -2.15 -6.56
N PRO A 71 -9.10 -2.84 -6.34
CA PRO A 71 -7.82 -2.32 -5.86
C PRO A 71 -7.07 -1.56 -6.97
N PRO A 72 -6.09 -0.71 -6.65
CA PRO A 72 -5.19 -0.14 -7.66
C PRO A 72 -4.35 -1.22 -8.34
N HIS A 73 -3.76 -0.89 -9.49
CA HIS A 73 -2.86 -1.80 -10.17
C HIS A 73 -1.55 -1.95 -9.36
N PRO A 74 -0.96 -3.16 -9.24
CA PRO A 74 0.30 -3.34 -8.52
C PRO A 74 1.43 -2.43 -9.00
N GLU A 75 1.47 -2.15 -10.30
CA GLU A 75 2.49 -1.27 -10.91
C GLU A 75 2.37 0.18 -10.41
N ASP A 76 1.15 0.70 -10.22
CA ASP A 76 0.93 2.05 -9.68
C ASP A 76 1.52 2.17 -8.27
N ILE A 77 1.38 1.13 -7.45
CA ILE A 77 1.91 1.08 -6.09
C ILE A 77 3.45 1.05 -6.12
N THR A 78 4.03 0.24 -7.01
CA THR A 78 5.49 0.15 -7.19
C THR A 78 6.09 1.47 -7.64
N LEU A 79 5.53 2.09 -8.68
CA LEU A 79 5.98 3.38 -9.22
C LEU A 79 5.91 4.45 -8.12
N PHE A 80 4.80 4.50 -7.39
CA PHE A 80 4.63 5.42 -6.28
C PHE A 80 5.75 5.28 -5.22
N CYS A 81 6.00 4.06 -4.72
CA CYS A 81 7.04 3.83 -3.73
C CYS A 81 8.44 4.17 -4.26
N GLN A 82 8.72 3.93 -5.54
CA GLN A 82 9.99 4.27 -6.18
C GLN A 82 10.20 5.79 -6.31
N GLU A 83 9.16 6.52 -6.74
CA GLU A 83 9.23 7.98 -6.85
C GLU A 83 9.45 8.64 -5.48
N LYS A 84 8.80 8.13 -4.44
CA LYS A 84 8.94 8.66 -3.08
C LYS A 84 10.29 8.36 -2.45
N ARG A 85 10.90 7.20 -2.71
CA ARG A 85 12.27 6.91 -2.25
C ARG A 85 13.36 7.76 -2.88
N LYS A 86 13.11 8.33 -4.08
CA LYS A 86 14.09 9.17 -4.78
C LYS A 86 14.11 10.62 -4.31
N LYS A 87 13.13 11.03 -3.50
CA LYS A 87 13.05 12.36 -2.89
C LYS A 87 13.67 12.35 -1.50
#